data_AF-A0A841R945-F1
#
_entry.id   AF-A0A841R945-F1
#
_cell.length_a   1.000
_cell.length_b   1.000
_cell.length_c   1.000
_cell.angle_alpha   90.00
_cell.angle_beta   90.00
_cell.angle_gamma   90.00
#
_symmetry.space_group_name_H-M   'P 1'
#
loop_
_entity.id
_entity.type
_entity.pdbx_description
1 polymer ?
#
loop_
_entity_poly.entity_id
_entity_poly.type
_entity_poly.pdbx_seq_one_letter_code
_entity_poly.pdbx_strand_id
1 'polypeptide(L)'
;MINRPLCGYCKRPVTDQYFRDYWGNMYCAVHLNREPQCDYCGRLISRELTKGGMTYSDGRRICGLCKATSVDKEDKGLRLLQLVHDVLAFQGIEISPFKPEFYLIDRSRLKKLGSKSETRGFARYTKETVNGKVTDFRLMIYILKGMPESSFISACAHELMHIWFYSRGLTGLSPRLEEGSCNYAAYLILKTLNSPEAAYRIHELMEDRSPVYGKGFQKVLKMVEGHGVPYWLEYLQKR
;
A
#
# COMPACT_ATOMS: atom_id res chain seq x y z
N MET A 1 18.81 -41.02 -4.83
CA MET A 1 18.15 -40.07 -5.76
C MET A 1 18.07 -38.71 -5.07
N ILE A 2 18.65 -37.68 -5.66
CA ILE A 2 18.52 -36.30 -5.14
C ILE A 2 17.10 -35.84 -5.47
N ASN A 3 16.24 -35.68 -4.46
CA ASN A 3 14.89 -35.15 -4.66
C ASN A 3 15.00 -33.65 -4.95
N ARG A 4 14.87 -33.25 -6.21
CA ARG A 4 14.89 -31.84 -6.62
C ARG A 4 13.51 -31.22 -6.38
N PRO A 5 13.41 -29.98 -5.86
CA PRO A 5 12.12 -29.33 -5.67
C PRO A 5 11.39 -29.15 -6.99
N LEU A 6 10.06 -29.24 -6.96
CA LEU A 6 9.23 -29.06 -8.14
C LEU A 6 9.00 -27.59 -8.45
N CYS A 7 8.96 -27.26 -9.73
CA CYS A 7 8.59 -25.94 -10.20
C CYS A 7 7.14 -25.63 -9.83
N GLY A 8 6.90 -24.50 -9.16
CA GLY A 8 5.58 -24.01 -8.79
C GLY A 8 4.65 -23.76 -9.97
N TYR A 9 5.19 -23.56 -11.18
CA TYR A 9 4.44 -23.35 -12.42
C TYR A 9 4.20 -24.65 -13.21
N CYS A 10 5.26 -25.28 -13.76
CA CYS A 10 5.10 -26.44 -14.65
C CYS A 10 5.08 -27.81 -13.95
N LYS A 11 5.26 -27.84 -12.62
CA LYS A 11 5.28 -29.05 -11.78
C LYS A 11 6.37 -30.08 -12.10
N ARG A 12 7.33 -29.73 -12.96
CA ARG A 12 8.53 -30.54 -13.23
C ARG A 12 9.65 -30.19 -12.25
N PRO A 13 10.58 -31.12 -11.96
CA PRO A 13 11.76 -30.81 -11.15
C PRO A 13 12.51 -29.60 -11.70
N VAL A 14 12.93 -28.68 -10.82
CA VAL A 14 13.74 -27.53 -11.26
C VAL A 14 15.13 -28.00 -11.70
N THR A 15 15.63 -27.39 -12.77
CA THR A 15 17.02 -27.55 -13.22
C THR A 15 17.94 -26.60 -12.46
N ASP A 16 19.23 -26.59 -12.78
CA ASP A 16 20.23 -25.81 -12.03
C ASP A 16 20.02 -24.28 -12.15
N GLN A 17 19.25 -23.82 -13.16
CA GLN A 17 18.79 -22.42 -13.26
C GLN A 17 17.35 -22.29 -12.78
N TYR A 18 17.19 -21.76 -11.56
CA TYR A 18 15.88 -21.53 -10.96
C TYR A 18 15.80 -20.18 -10.23
N PHE A 19 14.58 -19.73 -9.99
CA PHE A 19 14.26 -18.56 -9.18
C PHE A 19 13.40 -18.98 -7.99
N ARG A 20 13.64 -18.39 -6.83
CA ARG A 20 12.80 -18.56 -5.65
C ARG A 20 12.09 -17.24 -5.34
N ASP A 21 10.76 -17.27 -5.25
CA ASP A 21 10.01 -16.08 -4.83
C ASP A 21 10.04 -15.88 -3.30
N TYR A 22 9.50 -14.74 -2.86
CA TYR A 22 9.34 -14.42 -1.44
C TYR A 22 8.59 -15.50 -0.65
N TRP A 23 7.64 -16.17 -1.29
CA TRP A 23 6.75 -17.17 -0.67
C TRP A 23 7.37 -18.56 -0.61
N GLY A 24 8.62 -18.70 -1.06
CA GLY A 24 9.37 -19.94 -1.07
C GLY A 24 9.09 -20.85 -2.26
N ASN A 25 8.30 -20.41 -3.25
CA ASN A 25 8.05 -21.18 -4.46
C ASN A 25 9.29 -21.16 -5.35
N MET A 26 9.61 -22.32 -5.92
CA MET A 26 10.72 -22.50 -6.84
C MET A 26 10.19 -22.48 -8.27
N TYR A 27 10.83 -21.76 -9.17
CA TYR A 27 10.43 -21.65 -10.58
C TYR A 27 11.58 -21.93 -11.50
N CYS A 28 11.36 -22.68 -12.59
CA CYS A 28 12.34 -22.76 -13.66
C CYS A 28 12.58 -21.37 -14.25
N ALA A 29 13.84 -20.99 -14.50
CA ALA A 29 14.19 -19.65 -14.98
C ALA A 29 13.43 -19.24 -16.25
N VAL A 30 13.11 -20.21 -17.13
CA VAL A 30 12.36 -19.99 -18.37
C VAL A 30 10.98 -19.33 -18.17
N HIS A 31 10.35 -19.50 -17.00
CA HIS A 31 9.01 -18.98 -16.75
C HIS A 31 9.00 -17.52 -16.29
N LEU A 32 10.10 -17.01 -15.72
CA LEU A 32 10.11 -15.72 -15.00
C LEU A 32 9.72 -14.52 -15.89
N ASN A 33 10.03 -14.59 -17.18
CA ASN A 33 9.75 -13.52 -18.16
C ASN A 33 8.73 -13.91 -19.23
N ARG A 34 8.19 -15.14 -19.17
CA ARG A 34 7.26 -15.66 -20.19
C ARG A 34 5.84 -15.79 -19.66
N GLU A 35 5.69 -16.06 -18.37
CA GLU A 35 4.40 -16.34 -17.76
C GLU A 35 3.89 -15.13 -16.96
N PRO A 36 2.57 -14.94 -16.86
CA PRO A 36 2.00 -13.80 -16.14
C PRO A 36 2.32 -13.85 -14.65
N GLN A 37 2.75 -12.71 -14.09
CA GLN A 37 2.94 -12.51 -12.65
C GLN A 37 1.77 -11.72 -12.06
N CYS A 38 1.44 -12.02 -10.80
CA CYS A 38 0.49 -11.23 -10.04
C CYS A 38 1.14 -9.91 -9.62
N ASP A 39 0.51 -8.78 -9.95
CA ASP A 39 1.04 -7.45 -9.64
C ASP A 39 0.98 -7.11 -8.12
N TYR A 40 0.38 -7.98 -7.31
CA TYR A 40 0.27 -7.78 -5.86
C TYR A 40 1.09 -8.73 -5.02
N CYS A 41 1.21 -10.00 -5.41
CA CYS A 41 1.99 -10.99 -4.65
C CYS A 41 3.29 -11.41 -5.35
N GLY A 42 3.54 -10.98 -6.59
CA GLY A 42 4.74 -11.35 -7.34
C GLY A 42 4.80 -12.81 -7.82
N ARG A 43 3.92 -13.70 -7.32
CA ARG A 43 3.84 -15.10 -7.75
C ARG A 43 3.47 -15.20 -9.24
N LEU A 44 4.03 -16.20 -9.93
CA LEU A 44 3.52 -16.59 -11.24
C LEU A 44 2.09 -17.11 -11.13
N ILE A 45 1.23 -16.65 -12.01
CA ILE A 45 -0.19 -16.99 -12.04
C ILE A 45 -0.35 -18.36 -12.70
N SER A 46 -0.83 -19.35 -11.93
CA SER A 46 -1.15 -20.68 -12.45
C SER A 46 -2.35 -21.29 -11.72
N ARG A 47 -2.99 -22.29 -12.36
CA ARG A 47 -4.19 -22.95 -11.80
C ARG A 47 -3.91 -23.56 -10.44
N GLU A 48 -2.81 -24.30 -10.28
CA GLU A 48 -2.53 -25.03 -9.05
C GLU A 48 -1.92 -24.15 -7.96
N LEU A 49 -0.96 -23.27 -8.30
CA LEU A 49 -0.25 -22.49 -7.28
C LEU A 49 -1.09 -21.34 -6.75
N THR A 50 -1.78 -20.63 -7.64
CA THR A 50 -2.44 -19.37 -7.29
C THR A 50 -3.94 -19.37 -7.52
N LYS A 51 -4.53 -20.54 -7.78
CA LYS A 51 -5.96 -20.71 -8.12
C LYS A 51 -6.36 -19.93 -9.38
N GLY A 52 -5.47 -19.91 -10.37
CA GLY A 52 -5.63 -19.12 -11.58
C GLY A 52 -5.41 -17.62 -11.33
N GLY A 53 -5.99 -16.80 -12.18
CA GLY A 53 -5.93 -15.35 -12.10
C GLY A 53 -6.74 -14.68 -13.20
N MET A 54 -6.78 -13.36 -13.16
CA MET A 54 -7.46 -12.52 -14.16
C MET A 54 -6.68 -11.24 -14.40
N THR A 55 -7.02 -10.54 -15.48
CA THR A 55 -6.51 -9.21 -15.80
C THR A 55 -7.66 -8.22 -15.71
N TYR A 56 -7.49 -7.16 -14.93
CA TYR A 56 -8.42 -6.03 -14.89
C TYR A 56 -8.38 -5.26 -16.22
N SER A 57 -9.42 -4.48 -16.51
CA SER A 57 -9.49 -3.64 -17.71
C SER A 57 -8.35 -2.61 -17.82
N ASP A 58 -7.71 -2.28 -16.69
CA ASP A 58 -6.54 -1.39 -16.62
C ASP A 58 -5.18 -2.11 -16.75
N GLY A 59 -5.18 -3.38 -17.16
CA GLY A 59 -4.00 -4.19 -17.40
C GLY A 59 -3.39 -4.84 -16.15
N ARG A 60 -3.91 -4.54 -14.95
CA ARG A 60 -3.42 -5.20 -13.72
C ARG A 60 -3.73 -6.69 -13.74
N ARG A 61 -2.73 -7.50 -13.42
CA ARG A 61 -2.87 -8.95 -13.27
C ARG A 61 -3.00 -9.29 -11.79
N ILE A 62 -4.02 -10.08 -11.45
CA ILE A 62 -4.27 -10.55 -10.09
C ILE A 62 -4.46 -12.05 -10.09
N CYS A 63 -3.78 -12.75 -9.18
CA CYS A 63 -3.97 -14.18 -9.00
C CYS A 63 -5.21 -14.49 -8.14
N GLY A 64 -5.72 -15.72 -8.20
CA GLY A 64 -6.90 -16.16 -7.45
C GLY A 64 -6.77 -16.01 -5.93
N LEU A 65 -5.56 -16.19 -5.36
CA LEU A 65 -5.30 -15.96 -3.94
C LEU A 65 -5.48 -14.48 -3.55
N CYS A 66 -4.89 -13.57 -4.32
CA CYS A 66 -5.02 -12.13 -4.12
C CYS A 66 -6.45 -11.65 -4.40
N LYS A 67 -7.10 -12.23 -5.42
CA LYS A 67 -8.48 -11.88 -5.79
C LYS A 67 -9.49 -12.28 -4.71
N ALA A 68 -9.24 -13.36 -3.97
CA ALA A 68 -10.13 -13.80 -2.89
C ALA A 68 -10.30 -12.75 -1.77
N THR A 69 -9.32 -11.86 -1.59
CA THR A 69 -9.34 -10.82 -0.56
C THR A 69 -9.52 -9.42 -1.16
N SER A 70 -9.90 -9.30 -2.43
CA SER A 70 -9.97 -7.98 -3.07
C SER A 70 -11.07 -7.11 -2.47
N VAL A 71 -10.82 -5.80 -2.47
CA VAL A 71 -11.77 -4.77 -2.05
C VAL A 71 -12.40 -4.17 -3.31
N ASP A 72 -13.56 -4.69 -3.68
CA ASP A 72 -14.30 -4.26 -4.88
C ASP A 72 -15.58 -3.47 -4.57
N LYS A 73 -16.02 -3.45 -3.31
CA LYS A 73 -17.23 -2.76 -2.85
C LYS A 73 -16.89 -1.64 -1.86
N GLU A 74 -17.56 -0.50 -2.01
CA GLU A 74 -17.27 0.70 -1.23
C GLU A 74 -17.61 0.55 0.25
N ASP A 75 -18.65 -0.22 0.59
CA ASP A 75 -19.02 -0.51 1.98
C ASP A 75 -17.88 -1.23 2.73
N LYS A 76 -17.26 -2.22 2.08
CA LYS A 76 -16.09 -2.94 2.60
C LYS A 76 -14.89 -2.00 2.69
N GLY A 77 -14.64 -1.21 1.64
CA GLY A 77 -13.55 -0.24 1.61
C GLY A 77 -13.66 0.79 2.74
N LEU A 78 -14.86 1.32 3.00
CA LEU A 78 -15.11 2.30 4.04
C LEU A 78 -14.90 1.72 5.45
N ARG A 79 -15.35 0.48 5.71
CA ARG A 79 -15.06 -0.21 6.99
C ARG A 79 -13.56 -0.38 7.23
N LEU A 80 -12.81 -0.77 6.20
CA LEU A 80 -11.36 -0.91 6.28
C LEU A 80 -10.67 0.44 6.46
N LEU A 81 -11.14 1.49 5.77
CA LEU A 81 -10.64 2.85 5.94
C LEU A 81 -10.85 3.35 7.38
N GLN A 82 -12.01 3.07 7.98
CA GLN A 82 -12.28 3.42 9.37
C GLN A 82 -11.34 2.67 10.34
N LEU A 83 -11.12 1.37 10.12
CA LEU A 83 -10.15 0.60 10.91
C LEU A 83 -8.75 1.22 10.84
N VAL A 84 -8.31 1.61 9.64
CA VAL A 84 -7.00 2.25 9.44
C VAL A 84 -6.93 3.58 10.18
N HIS A 85 -7.98 4.42 10.07
CA HIS A 85 -8.08 5.67 10.79
C HIS A 85 -7.93 5.47 12.30
N ASP A 86 -8.64 4.51 12.88
CA ASP A 86 -8.63 4.29 14.33
C ASP A 86 -7.27 3.80 14.83
N VAL A 87 -6.59 2.94 14.06
CA VAL A 87 -5.23 2.49 14.37
C VAL A 87 -4.24 3.64 14.29
N LEU A 88 -4.33 4.50 13.27
CA LEU A 88 -3.44 5.66 13.14
C LEU A 88 -3.69 6.70 14.24
N ALA A 89 -4.95 6.93 14.61
CA ALA A 89 -5.30 7.80 15.73
C ALA A 89 -4.68 7.30 17.06
N PHE A 90 -4.69 5.99 17.30
CA PHE A 90 -4.02 5.39 18.46
C PHE A 90 -2.49 5.62 18.47
N GLN A 91 -1.88 5.80 17.29
CA GLN A 91 -0.45 6.15 17.15
C GLN A 91 -0.19 7.67 17.26
N GLY A 92 -1.21 8.49 17.52
CA GLY A 92 -1.11 9.95 17.60
C GLY A 92 -1.31 10.69 16.27
N ILE A 93 -1.64 9.97 15.19
CA ILE A 93 -1.99 10.54 13.88
C ILE A 93 -3.50 10.77 13.85
N GLU A 94 -3.96 11.78 14.59
CA GLU A 94 -5.38 12.08 14.74
C GLU A 94 -5.92 12.99 13.62
N ILE A 95 -6.99 12.55 12.95
CA ILE A 95 -7.69 13.32 11.92
C ILE A 95 -9.12 13.57 12.41
N SER A 96 -9.43 14.81 12.79
CA SER A 96 -10.75 15.16 13.29
C SER A 96 -11.25 16.49 12.70
N PRO A 97 -12.51 16.59 12.23
CA PRO A 97 -13.50 15.51 12.16
C PRO A 97 -13.20 14.52 11.02
N PHE A 98 -13.47 13.23 11.25
CA PHE A 98 -13.30 12.19 10.22
C PHE A 98 -14.65 11.84 9.57
N LYS A 99 -14.96 12.49 8.44
CA LYS A 99 -16.17 12.23 7.63
C LYS A 99 -15.79 12.17 6.14
N PRO A 100 -15.14 11.09 5.68
CA PRO A 100 -14.61 11.04 4.32
C PRO A 100 -15.70 10.80 3.27
N GLU A 101 -15.64 11.55 2.17
CA GLU A 101 -16.20 11.16 0.88
C GLU A 101 -15.26 10.11 0.26
N PHE A 102 -15.62 8.84 0.40
CA PHE A 102 -14.78 7.71 -0.01
C PHE A 102 -15.25 7.08 -1.32
N TYR A 103 -14.32 6.80 -2.24
CA TYR A 103 -14.61 6.20 -3.53
C TYR A 103 -13.60 5.13 -3.92
N LEU A 104 -14.11 4.02 -4.46
CA LEU A 104 -13.28 3.03 -5.17
C LEU A 104 -13.24 3.35 -6.65
N ILE A 105 -12.04 3.57 -7.20
CA ILE A 105 -11.88 4.00 -8.59
C ILE A 105 -10.87 3.15 -9.35
N ASP A 106 -10.94 3.14 -10.68
CA ASP A 106 -9.93 2.47 -11.52
C ASP A 106 -8.69 3.36 -11.74
N ARG A 107 -7.64 2.77 -12.32
CA ARG A 107 -6.39 3.49 -12.63
C ARG A 107 -6.58 4.66 -13.59
N SER A 108 -7.53 4.59 -14.53
CA SER A 108 -7.75 5.66 -15.50
C SER A 108 -8.26 6.92 -14.81
N ARG A 109 -9.15 6.75 -13.81
CA ARG A 109 -9.66 7.85 -13.00
C ARG A 109 -8.62 8.38 -12.02
N LEU A 110 -7.78 7.53 -11.42
CA LEU A 110 -6.66 7.99 -10.57
C LEU A 110 -5.70 8.90 -11.33
N LYS A 111 -5.30 8.51 -12.55
CA LYS A 111 -4.42 9.33 -13.39
C LYS A 111 -5.02 10.71 -13.69
N LYS A 112 -6.34 10.78 -13.92
CA LYS A 112 -7.06 12.04 -14.16
C LYS A 112 -7.12 12.96 -12.93
N LEU A 113 -7.03 12.40 -11.72
CA LEU A 113 -7.01 13.18 -10.48
C LEU A 113 -5.63 13.79 -10.17
N GLY A 114 -4.65 13.66 -11.07
CA GLY A 114 -3.30 14.19 -10.88
C GLY A 114 -2.38 13.25 -10.09
N SER A 115 -2.83 12.04 -9.81
CA SER A 115 -2.02 11.03 -9.14
C SER A 115 -0.88 10.56 -10.06
N LYS A 116 0.35 10.51 -9.54
CA LYS A 116 1.51 9.97 -10.29
C LYS A 116 1.20 8.53 -10.70
N SER A 117 1.71 8.05 -11.83
CA SER A 117 1.23 6.80 -12.46
C SER A 117 1.35 5.52 -11.61
N GLU A 118 2.08 5.56 -10.49
CA GLU A 118 2.31 4.43 -9.59
C GLU A 118 1.51 4.48 -8.27
N THR A 119 0.79 5.57 -8.00
CA THR A 119 0.03 5.72 -6.74
C THR A 119 -1.18 4.78 -6.70
N ARG A 120 -1.42 4.17 -5.54
CA ARG A 120 -2.55 3.26 -5.28
C ARG A 120 -3.77 3.94 -4.67
N GLY A 121 -3.65 5.23 -4.37
CA GLY A 121 -4.69 6.09 -3.85
C GLY A 121 -4.43 7.54 -4.21
N PHE A 122 -5.38 8.39 -3.84
CA PHE A 122 -5.28 9.84 -3.86
C PHE A 122 -6.23 10.41 -2.81
N ALA A 123 -5.72 11.29 -1.94
CA ALA A 123 -6.54 12.04 -1.00
C ALA A 123 -6.50 13.54 -1.23
N ARG A 124 -7.63 14.19 -0.94
CA ARG A 124 -7.77 15.64 -0.95
C ARG A 124 -8.42 16.11 0.34
N TYR A 125 -7.83 17.14 0.93
CA TYR A 125 -8.35 17.85 2.09
C TYR A 125 -8.64 19.29 1.69
N THR A 126 -9.86 19.77 1.91
CA THR A 126 -10.22 21.19 1.72
C THR A 126 -10.87 21.74 2.99
N LYS A 127 -10.46 22.95 3.36
CA LYS A 127 -11.00 23.69 4.50
C LYS A 127 -11.08 25.16 4.12
N GLU A 128 -12.28 25.68 3.97
CA GLU A 128 -12.52 27.11 3.74
C GLU A 128 -12.96 27.76 5.04
N THR A 129 -12.44 28.96 5.29
CA THR A 129 -12.71 29.71 6.52
C THR A 129 -13.07 31.14 6.15
N VAL A 130 -14.25 31.59 6.58
CA VAL A 130 -14.71 32.97 6.44
C VAL A 130 -14.86 33.57 7.83
N ASN A 131 -14.20 34.70 8.09
CA ASN A 131 -14.20 35.38 9.39
C ASN A 131 -13.82 34.46 10.57
N GLY A 132 -12.83 33.59 10.37
CA GLY A 132 -12.38 32.63 11.40
C GLY A 132 -13.32 31.43 11.62
N LYS A 133 -14.46 31.34 10.92
CA LYS A 133 -15.37 30.20 10.97
C LYS A 133 -15.19 29.30 9.75
N VAL A 134 -15.08 28.00 9.97
CA VAL A 134 -15.03 27.01 8.89
C VAL A 134 -16.39 26.98 8.19
N THR A 135 -16.41 27.29 6.89
CA THR A 135 -17.62 27.35 6.07
C THR A 135 -17.76 26.16 5.14
N ASP A 136 -16.65 25.57 4.71
CA ASP A 136 -16.61 24.32 3.93
C ASP A 136 -15.47 23.44 4.45
N PHE A 137 -15.74 22.15 4.55
CA PHE A 137 -14.77 21.13 4.94
C PHE A 137 -15.06 19.86 4.16
N ARG A 138 -14.09 19.37 3.38
CA ARG A 138 -14.22 18.10 2.67
C ARG A 138 -12.96 17.28 2.79
N LEU A 139 -13.20 15.99 2.98
CA LEU A 139 -12.18 14.96 3.04
C LEU A 139 -12.49 13.94 1.95
N MET A 140 -11.81 14.01 0.82
CA MET A 140 -12.06 13.09 -0.30
C MET A 140 -10.96 12.06 -0.36
N ILE A 141 -11.32 10.77 -0.39
CA ILE A 141 -10.36 9.66 -0.42
C ILE A 141 -10.73 8.74 -1.57
N TYR A 142 -9.83 8.63 -2.54
CA TYR A 142 -9.96 7.77 -3.69
C TYR A 142 -8.94 6.64 -3.60
N ILE A 143 -9.38 5.40 -3.59
CA ILE A 143 -8.48 4.24 -3.52
C ILE A 143 -8.70 3.34 -4.73
N LEU A 144 -7.61 2.76 -5.24
CA LEU A 144 -7.66 1.87 -6.39
C LEU A 144 -8.52 0.64 -6.08
N LYS A 145 -9.57 0.43 -6.88
CA LYS A 145 -10.49 -0.71 -6.79
C LYS A 145 -9.78 -2.03 -7.10
N GLY A 146 -10.19 -3.10 -6.41
CA GLY A 146 -9.77 -4.47 -6.72
C GLY A 146 -8.38 -4.84 -6.19
N MET A 147 -7.83 -4.05 -5.26
CA MET A 147 -6.62 -4.43 -4.54
C MET A 147 -6.95 -5.46 -3.45
N PRO A 148 -6.05 -6.41 -3.15
CA PRO A 148 -6.13 -7.26 -1.95
C PRO A 148 -6.16 -6.41 -0.69
N GLU A 149 -6.84 -6.88 0.35
CA GLU A 149 -7.01 -6.18 1.63
C GLU A 149 -5.73 -5.56 2.20
N SER A 150 -4.61 -6.31 2.27
CA SER A 150 -3.34 -5.78 2.80
C SER A 150 -2.79 -4.61 1.98
N SER A 151 -2.93 -4.67 0.65
CA SER A 151 -2.54 -3.57 -0.25
C SER A 151 -3.50 -2.38 -0.13
N PHE A 152 -4.79 -2.67 0.06
CA PHE A 152 -5.82 -1.66 0.23
C PHE A 152 -5.60 -0.84 1.51
N ILE A 153 -5.43 -1.51 2.66
CA ILE A 153 -5.25 -0.79 3.92
C ILE A 153 -3.91 -0.04 3.98
N SER A 154 -2.87 -0.59 3.35
CA SER A 154 -1.57 0.09 3.21
C SER A 154 -1.72 1.39 2.41
N ALA A 155 -2.50 1.37 1.33
CA ALA A 155 -2.81 2.59 0.56
C ALA A 155 -3.65 3.57 1.39
N CYS A 156 -4.68 3.11 2.10
CA CYS A 156 -5.46 3.97 2.99
C CYS A 156 -4.58 4.68 4.02
N ALA A 157 -3.68 3.97 4.69
CA ALA A 157 -2.82 4.56 5.70
C ALA A 157 -1.85 5.60 5.13
N HIS A 158 -1.32 5.33 3.93
CA HIS A 158 -0.50 6.28 3.19
C HIS A 158 -1.27 7.58 2.90
N GLU A 159 -2.49 7.46 2.36
CA GLU A 159 -3.32 8.63 2.04
C GLU A 159 -3.81 9.38 3.30
N LEU A 160 -4.12 8.66 4.39
CA LEU A 160 -4.49 9.29 5.66
C LEU A 160 -3.33 10.08 6.27
N MET A 161 -2.08 9.68 6.05
CA MET A 161 -0.93 10.47 6.49
C MET A 161 -0.84 11.80 5.73
N HIS A 162 -1.09 11.81 4.41
CA HIS A 162 -1.18 13.07 3.66
C HIS A 162 -2.29 13.97 4.22
N ILE A 163 -3.46 13.40 4.50
CA ILE A 163 -4.57 14.13 5.13
C ILE A 163 -4.16 14.72 6.48
N TRP A 164 -3.42 13.98 7.29
CA TRP A 164 -2.92 14.47 8.57
C TRP A 164 -1.96 15.65 8.40
N PHE A 165 -1.08 15.63 7.40
CA PHE A 165 -0.25 16.81 7.08
C PHE A 165 -1.12 18.03 6.77
N TYR A 166 -2.09 17.87 5.87
CA TYR A 166 -2.99 18.96 5.49
C TYR A 166 -3.83 19.48 6.66
N SER A 167 -4.33 18.59 7.52
CA SER A 167 -5.15 18.98 8.68
C SER A 167 -4.34 19.74 9.74
N ARG A 168 -3.03 19.52 9.80
CA ARG A 168 -2.07 20.23 10.65
C ARG A 168 -1.48 21.48 10.02
N GLY A 169 -1.82 21.79 8.77
CA GLY A 169 -1.24 22.91 8.02
C GLY A 169 0.25 22.71 7.68
N LEU A 170 0.74 21.47 7.71
CA LEU A 170 2.11 21.13 7.37
C LEU A 170 2.26 21.21 5.85
N THR A 171 2.94 22.26 5.39
CA THR A 171 3.19 22.52 3.97
C THR A 171 4.69 22.66 3.74
N GLY A 172 5.18 22.25 2.57
CA GLY A 172 6.60 22.40 2.22
C GLY A 172 7.54 21.33 2.77
N LEU A 173 7.02 20.20 3.27
CA LEU A 173 7.85 19.04 3.58
C LEU A 173 8.62 18.60 2.32
N SER A 174 9.90 18.24 2.47
CA SER A 174 10.63 17.65 1.35
C SER A 174 9.93 16.37 0.88
N PRO A 175 9.86 16.08 -0.44
CA PRO A 175 9.16 14.88 -0.93
C PRO A 175 9.61 13.58 -0.26
N ARG A 176 10.90 13.48 0.07
CA ARG A 176 11.46 12.31 0.76
C ARG A 176 10.96 12.14 2.21
N LEU A 177 10.72 13.24 2.92
CA LEU A 177 10.16 13.20 4.27
C LEU A 177 8.65 12.96 4.23
N GLU A 178 7.95 13.60 3.30
CA GLU A 178 6.51 13.43 3.11
C GLU A 178 6.17 11.99 2.74
N GLU A 179 6.64 11.52 1.58
CA GLU A 179 6.34 10.17 1.07
C GLU A 179 6.90 9.07 1.98
N GLY A 180 8.07 9.32 2.58
CA GLY A 180 8.66 8.41 3.57
C GLY A 180 7.81 8.26 4.82
N SER A 181 7.18 9.35 5.27
CA SER A 181 6.27 9.36 6.43
C SER A 181 4.93 8.70 6.08
N CYS A 182 4.41 8.90 4.87
CA CYS A 182 3.22 8.18 4.39
C CYS A 182 3.46 6.67 4.31
N ASN A 183 4.62 6.24 3.82
CA ASN A 183 5.02 4.84 3.86
C ASN A 183 5.24 4.30 5.28
N TYR A 184 5.68 5.15 6.23
CA TYR A 184 5.77 4.76 7.62
C TYR A 184 4.39 4.55 8.26
N ALA A 185 3.39 5.38 7.95
CA ALA A 185 2.01 5.15 8.37
C ALA A 185 1.45 3.83 7.80
N ALA A 186 1.75 3.51 6.54
CA ALA A 186 1.44 2.21 5.95
C ALA A 186 2.10 1.05 6.70
N TYR A 187 3.37 1.20 7.08
CA TYR A 187 4.08 0.21 7.89
C TYR A 187 3.42 0.00 9.26
N LEU A 188 2.98 1.07 9.95
CA LEU A 188 2.31 0.98 11.26
C LEU A 188 1.07 0.08 11.21
N ILE A 189 0.18 0.28 10.24
CA ILE A 189 -1.02 -0.57 10.11
C ILE A 189 -0.65 -2.00 9.68
N LEU A 190 0.32 -2.17 8.78
CA LEU A 190 0.72 -3.51 8.33
C LEU A 190 1.31 -4.34 9.46
N LYS A 191 1.98 -3.74 10.44
CA LYS A 191 2.46 -4.45 11.63
C LYS A 191 1.34 -4.97 12.53
N THR A 192 0.17 -4.34 12.51
CA THR A 192 -0.98 -4.84 13.29
C THR A 192 -1.64 -6.03 12.60
N LEU A 193 -1.45 -6.17 11.28
CA LEU A 193 -1.88 -7.33 10.54
C LEU A 193 -0.91 -8.50 10.76
N ASN A 194 -1.34 -9.50 11.54
CA ASN A 194 -0.62 -10.76 11.66
C ASN A 194 -0.92 -11.69 10.47
N SER A 195 -0.49 -11.32 9.25
CA SER A 195 -0.68 -12.13 8.04
C SER A 195 0.56 -12.21 7.14
N PRO A 196 0.74 -13.32 6.40
CA PRO A 196 1.81 -13.46 5.41
C PRO A 196 1.77 -12.37 4.33
N GLU A 197 0.57 -11.92 3.94
CA GLU A 197 0.37 -10.85 2.96
C GLU A 197 0.85 -9.50 3.50
N ALA A 198 0.61 -9.21 4.78
CA ALA A 198 1.11 -8.00 5.40
C ALA A 198 2.63 -8.03 5.55
N ALA A 199 3.19 -9.17 5.96
CA ALA A 199 4.64 -9.37 6.00
C ALA A 199 5.28 -9.15 4.63
N TYR A 200 4.65 -9.64 3.55
CA TYR A 200 5.13 -9.38 2.19
C TYR A 200 5.04 -7.89 1.80
N ARG A 201 3.99 -7.16 2.21
CA ARG A 201 3.92 -5.70 2.00
C ARG A 201 5.04 -4.97 2.75
N ILE A 202 5.31 -5.36 4.00
CA ILE A 202 6.40 -4.79 4.80
C ILE A 202 7.75 -5.06 4.11
N HIS A 203 7.97 -6.28 3.62
CA HIS A 203 9.18 -6.61 2.87
C HIS A 203 9.36 -5.72 1.64
N GLU A 204 8.30 -5.46 0.86
CA GLU A 204 8.38 -4.52 -0.27
C GLU A 204 8.76 -3.09 0.17
N LEU A 205 8.19 -2.58 1.27
CA LEU A 205 8.56 -1.27 1.80
C LEU A 205 10.04 -1.21 2.19
N MET A 206 10.56 -2.29 2.80
CA MET A 206 11.96 -2.37 3.23
C MET A 206 12.93 -2.44 2.04
N GLU A 207 12.57 -3.18 0.99
CA GLU A 207 13.41 -3.40 -0.19
C GLU A 207 13.28 -2.31 -1.26
N ASP A 208 12.31 -1.41 -1.16
CA ASP A 208 12.15 -0.31 -2.12
C ASP A 208 13.42 0.58 -2.17
N ARG A 209 14.00 0.68 -3.37
CA ARG A 209 15.22 1.44 -3.64
C ARG A 209 14.95 2.85 -4.14
N SER A 210 13.68 3.22 -4.31
CA SER A 210 13.28 4.57 -4.72
C SER A 210 13.93 5.63 -3.84
N PRO A 211 14.63 6.64 -4.41
CA PRO A 211 15.27 7.71 -3.64
C PRO A 211 14.29 8.52 -2.78
N VAL A 212 13.03 8.58 -3.20
CA VAL A 212 11.96 9.35 -2.53
C VAL A 212 11.14 8.43 -1.63
N TYR A 213 10.58 7.34 -2.17
CA TYR A 213 9.65 6.48 -1.46
C TYR A 213 10.36 5.54 -0.48
N GLY A 214 11.09 4.53 -0.97
CA GLY A 214 11.82 3.58 -0.13
C GLY A 214 12.92 4.19 0.75
N LYS A 215 13.78 5.04 0.17
CA LYS A 215 14.84 5.74 0.94
C LYS A 215 14.30 6.83 1.85
N GLY A 216 13.08 7.34 1.61
CA GLY A 216 12.35 8.18 2.55
C GLY A 216 11.85 7.35 3.74
N PHE A 217 11.16 6.25 3.45
CA PHE A 217 10.65 5.31 4.44
C PHE A 217 11.76 4.81 5.38
N GLN A 218 12.87 4.30 4.85
CA GLN A 218 14.00 3.81 5.64
C GLN A 218 14.56 4.89 6.59
N LYS A 219 14.55 6.16 6.18
CA LYS A 219 15.01 7.28 7.01
C LYS A 219 14.03 7.55 8.15
N VAL A 220 12.73 7.54 7.88
CA VAL A 220 11.68 7.72 8.90
C VAL A 220 11.68 6.54 9.87
N LEU A 221 11.76 5.31 9.36
CA LEU A 221 11.85 4.10 10.18
C LEU A 221 13.02 4.19 11.17
N LYS A 222 14.24 4.52 10.71
CA LYS A 222 15.41 4.69 11.57
C LYS A 222 15.22 5.81 12.61
N MET A 223 14.56 6.91 12.25
CA MET A 223 14.27 8.00 13.18
C MET A 223 13.36 7.51 14.31
N VAL A 224 12.28 6.80 13.95
CA VAL A 224 11.31 6.29 14.91
C VAL A 224 11.87 5.15 15.75
N GLU A 225 12.70 4.25 15.19
CA GLU A 225 13.39 3.21 15.96
C GLU A 225 14.32 3.80 17.03
N GLY A 226 14.95 4.94 16.75
CA GLY A 226 15.85 5.60 17.70
C GLY A 226 15.16 6.46 18.76
N HIS A 227 13.97 7.03 18.46
CA HIS A 227 13.37 8.09 19.29
C HIS A 227 11.87 7.91 19.59
N GLY A 228 11.21 6.95 18.95
CA GLY A 228 9.78 6.70 19.08
C GLY A 228 8.89 7.53 18.16
N VAL A 229 7.62 7.10 18.05
CA VAL A 229 6.58 7.76 17.24
C VAL A 229 6.32 9.20 17.69
N PRO A 230 6.23 9.53 19.01
CA PRO A 230 5.98 10.90 19.44
C PRO A 230 7.04 11.89 18.93
N TYR A 231 8.32 11.51 18.96
CA TYR A 231 9.41 12.34 18.46
C TYR A 231 9.27 12.62 16.96
N TRP A 232 8.94 11.61 16.16
CA TRP A 232 8.76 11.78 14.71
C TRP A 232 7.60 12.73 14.39
N LEU A 233 6.47 12.61 15.08
CA LEU A 233 5.33 13.50 14.90
C LEU A 233 5.62 14.94 15.33
N GLU A 234 6.40 15.14 16.39
CA GLU A 234 6.88 16.45 16.80
C GLU A 234 7.89 17.02 15.78
N TYR A 235 8.80 16.18 15.29
CA TYR A 235 9.78 16.57 14.26
C TYR A 235 9.10 17.07 12.98
N LEU A 236 8.02 16.42 12.56
CA LEU A 236 7.22 16.84 11.39
C LEU A 236 6.59 18.22 11.59
N GLN A 237 6.15 18.56 12.80
CA GLN A 237 5.49 19.83 13.09
C GLN A 237 6.45 21.02 13.20
N LYS A 238 7.76 20.77 13.32
CA LYS A 238 8.81 21.80 13.41
C LYS A 238 9.44 22.14 12.05
N ARG A 239 8.95 21.57 10.96
CA ARG A 239 9.49 21.71 9.60
C ARG A 239 8.53 22.50 8.73
#